data_AF-R8B9I0-F1
#
_entry.id   AF-R8B9I0-F1
#
_cell.length_a   1.000
_cell.length_b   1.000
_cell.length_c   1.000
_cell.angle_alpha   90.00
_cell.angle_beta   90.00
_cell.angle_gamma   90.00
#
_symmetry.space_group_name_H-M   'P 1'
#
loop_
_entity.id
_entity.type
_entity.pdbx_description
1 polymer ?
#
loop_
_entity_poly.entity_id
_entity_poly.type
_entity_poly.pdbx_seq_one_letter_code
_entity_poly.pdbx_strand_id
1 'polypeptide(L)'
;MSPSLFASNSAVGARDLEKLPVSEIRTEQLSPAGFHSTEFQIRFGDHRYEYDPTTETTTFKMPGKVHQEGVRVATALISQSLEAKKEQLRVQPNGVGKAFLDGIRPSGSISLKLINGCYKVPDQSFADGNSTVQPSVIVLVASSTQTWDDVQDEAEDYIIGTTGLVRAVITVKLAVVEGCNKLQARGGMRIGLIRPMFSNGFFTTSLEFDELIQGSDSLPRDHNGDGNTIDAQAMTLDLADFANPDNHAHISALNEKIEIPVSKFQGLMRELEAICCQQREFEFPPLPDGVIPMKQRQAA
;
A
#
# COMPACT_ATOMS: atom_id res chain seq x y z
N MET A 1 32.80 48.65 15.94
CA MET A 1 31.81 49.27 15.03
C MET A 1 31.30 48.20 14.10
N SER A 2 29.97 47.99 14.14
CA SER A 2 29.13 47.16 13.25
C SER A 2 29.37 45.64 13.16
N PRO A 3 28.58 44.85 13.91
CA PRO A 3 28.16 43.49 13.58
C PRO A 3 26.79 43.48 12.88
N SER A 4 26.55 42.56 11.92
CA SER A 4 25.24 42.29 11.28
C SER A 4 25.44 41.33 10.08
N LEU A 5 24.61 40.33 9.73
CA LEU A 5 23.33 39.82 10.23
C LEU A 5 23.05 38.43 9.59
N PHE A 6 22.58 37.50 10.42
CA PHE A 6 21.67 36.35 10.26
C PHE A 6 21.04 35.97 8.90
N ALA A 7 20.93 34.64 8.69
CA ALA A 7 19.67 33.93 8.43
C ALA A 7 19.82 32.48 8.97
N SER A 8 19.55 32.21 10.25
CA SER A 8 18.25 31.85 10.88
C SER A 8 17.69 30.48 10.47
N ASN A 9 17.96 29.50 11.35
CA ASN A 9 17.30 28.21 11.53
C ASN A 9 15.79 28.24 11.25
N SER A 10 15.29 27.37 10.36
CA SER A 10 13.89 26.96 10.38
C SER A 10 13.73 25.74 11.30
N ALA A 11 13.79 26.00 12.61
CA ALA A 11 13.22 25.08 13.59
C ALA A 11 11.69 25.22 13.54
N VAL A 12 11.07 24.64 12.51
CA VAL A 12 9.61 24.43 12.50
C VAL A 12 9.35 23.21 13.37
N GLY A 13 8.85 23.48 14.57
CA GLY A 13 8.74 22.51 15.66
C GLY A 13 7.73 21.39 15.36
N ALA A 14 7.98 20.24 16.00
CA ALA A 14 7.12 19.05 16.04
C ALA A 14 5.65 19.29 16.49
N ARG A 15 5.28 20.53 16.85
CA ARG A 15 3.95 20.90 17.37
C ARG A 15 2.87 21.02 16.28
N ASP A 16 3.26 21.01 15.01
CA ASP A 16 2.32 21.13 13.88
C ASP A 16 1.93 19.78 13.25
N LEU A 17 2.55 18.66 13.65
CA LEU A 17 2.23 17.33 13.13
C LEU A 17 0.89 16.78 13.66
N GLU A 18 0.43 17.24 14.84
CA GLU A 18 -0.79 16.74 15.50
C GLU A 18 -2.09 17.43 15.02
N LYS A 19 -2.03 18.39 14.09
CA LYS A 19 -3.17 19.24 13.69
C LYS A 19 -3.52 19.19 12.20
N LEU A 20 -3.03 18.21 11.45
CA LEU A 20 -3.25 18.18 10.00
C LEU A 20 -4.42 17.25 9.64
N PRO A 21 -5.55 17.78 9.14
CA PRO A 21 -6.50 16.99 8.39
C PRO A 21 -5.92 16.81 6.97
N VAL A 22 -6.18 15.66 6.34
CA VAL A 22 -5.78 15.28 4.95
C VAL A 22 -4.55 14.35 4.89
N SER A 23 -4.62 13.36 3.99
CA SER A 23 -3.48 12.55 3.59
C SER A 23 -2.43 13.42 2.90
N GLU A 24 -1.44 13.87 3.66
CA GLU A 24 -0.40 14.78 3.16
C GLU A 24 0.94 14.05 3.06
N ILE A 25 1.64 14.26 1.95
CA ILE A 25 3.03 13.83 1.78
C ILE A 25 3.89 15.02 2.17
N ARG A 26 4.67 14.90 3.23
CA ARG A 26 5.62 15.94 3.66
C ARG A 26 7.03 15.51 3.37
N THR A 27 7.82 16.40 2.75
CA THR A 27 9.24 16.17 2.48
C THR A 27 10.11 17.03 3.40
N GLU A 28 11.21 16.46 3.88
CA GLU A 28 12.25 17.15 4.63
C GLU A 28 13.62 16.80 4.06
N GLN A 29 14.52 17.77 3.97
CA GLN A 29 15.92 17.50 3.59
C GLN A 29 16.70 16.99 4.81
N LEU A 30 17.33 15.83 4.66
CA LEU A 30 18.09 15.18 5.71
C LEU A 30 19.29 14.44 5.12
N SER A 31 20.48 14.76 5.62
CA SER A 31 21.69 14.02 5.23
C SER A 31 21.60 12.52 5.61
N PRO A 32 22.34 11.62 4.94
CA PRO A 32 22.31 10.20 5.26
C PRO A 32 22.70 9.89 6.72
N ALA A 33 23.65 10.64 7.28
CA ALA A 33 24.03 10.52 8.68
C ALA A 33 22.90 10.95 9.64
N GLY A 34 22.13 11.97 9.26
CA GLY A 34 20.95 12.40 10.01
C GLY A 34 19.83 11.35 9.98
N PHE A 35 19.57 10.76 8.81
CA PHE A 35 18.56 9.71 8.64
C PHE A 35 18.86 8.46 9.49
N HIS A 36 20.13 8.05 9.55
CA HIS A 36 20.57 6.92 10.37
C HIS A 36 20.84 7.27 11.83
N SER A 37 20.65 8.51 12.25
CA SER A 37 20.87 8.89 13.65
C SER A 37 19.83 8.24 14.57
N THR A 38 20.27 7.81 15.75
CA THR A 38 19.39 7.24 16.77
C THR A 38 18.27 8.21 17.16
N GLU A 39 18.57 9.52 17.18
CA GLU A 39 17.58 10.56 17.48
C GLU A 39 16.44 10.57 16.46
N PHE A 40 16.76 10.55 15.16
CA PHE A 40 15.75 10.50 14.10
C PHE A 40 14.91 9.22 14.20
N GLN A 41 15.57 8.06 14.35
CA GLN A 41 14.92 6.76 14.43
C GLN A 41 13.98 6.64 15.63
N ILE A 42 14.36 7.19 16.80
CA ILE A 42 13.48 7.25 17.98
C ILE A 42 12.32 8.22 17.74
N ARG A 43 12.61 9.41 17.22
CA ARG A 43 11.61 10.48 17.07
C ARG A 43 10.50 10.12 16.08
N PHE A 44 10.84 9.40 15.02
CA PHE A 44 9.91 9.07 13.94
C PHE A 44 9.64 7.56 13.81
N GLY A 45 10.03 6.75 14.81
CA GLY A 45 9.88 5.29 14.76
C GLY A 45 8.44 4.81 14.55
N ASP A 46 7.46 5.60 14.97
CA ASP A 46 6.03 5.29 14.79
C ASP A 46 5.44 5.85 13.48
N HIS A 47 6.25 6.52 12.65
CA HIS A 47 5.81 7.13 11.39
C HIS A 47 6.23 6.26 10.20
N ARG A 48 5.42 6.31 9.12
CA ARG A 48 5.82 5.77 7.83
C ARG A 48 6.62 6.83 7.09
N TYR A 49 7.87 6.54 6.78
CA TYR A 49 8.72 7.46 6.02
C TYR A 49 9.59 6.71 5.03
N GLU A 50 9.91 7.39 3.94
CA GLU A 50 10.82 6.96 2.90
C GLU A 50 12.01 7.90 2.85
N TYR A 51 13.12 7.44 2.29
CA TYR A 51 14.33 8.23 2.17
C TYR A 51 15.02 7.99 0.84
N ASP A 52 15.32 9.08 0.14
CA ASP A 52 16.16 9.08 -1.05
C ASP A 52 17.51 9.75 -0.73
N PRO A 53 18.61 8.97 -0.68
CA PRO A 53 19.94 9.53 -0.42
C PRO A 53 20.48 10.38 -1.57
N THR A 54 19.95 10.26 -2.79
CA THR A 54 20.39 11.03 -3.96
C THR A 54 19.92 12.48 -3.86
N THR A 55 18.69 12.66 -3.41
CA THR A 55 18.06 13.97 -3.22
C THR A 55 18.10 14.43 -1.76
N GLU A 56 18.69 13.62 -0.87
CA GLU A 56 18.69 13.79 0.58
C GLU A 56 17.29 14.08 1.13
N THR A 57 16.26 13.47 0.55
CA THR A 57 14.87 13.78 0.87
C THR A 57 14.24 12.65 1.67
N THR A 58 13.73 12.99 2.84
CA THR A 58 12.85 12.14 3.65
C THR A 58 11.40 12.48 3.34
N THR A 59 10.61 11.49 2.95
CA THR A 59 9.19 11.64 2.64
C THR A 59 8.35 10.96 3.72
N PHE A 60 7.57 11.73 4.47
CA PHE A 60 6.63 11.21 5.46
C PHE A 60 5.28 10.90 4.80
N LYS A 61 4.86 9.64 4.88
CA LYS A 61 3.55 9.16 4.40
C LYS A 61 2.55 9.27 5.54
N MET A 62 1.63 10.25 5.48
CA MET A 62 0.54 10.41 6.45
C MET A 62 -0.76 9.84 5.87
N PRO A 63 -1.11 8.57 6.15
CA PRO A 63 -2.29 7.96 5.52
C PRO A 63 -3.59 8.50 6.13
N GLY A 64 -4.47 9.03 5.29
CA GLY A 64 -5.82 9.43 5.68
C GLY A 64 -6.77 8.24 5.87
N LYS A 65 -7.97 8.46 6.41
CA LYS A 65 -8.96 7.39 6.68
C LYS A 65 -9.23 6.50 5.47
N VAL A 66 -9.50 7.10 4.30
CA VAL A 66 -9.80 6.34 3.07
C VAL A 66 -8.63 5.46 2.65
N HIS A 67 -7.41 5.97 2.76
CA HIS A 67 -6.19 5.21 2.48
C HIS A 67 -6.06 4.02 3.43
N GLN A 68 -6.17 4.26 4.74
CA GLN A 68 -6.04 3.20 5.75
C GLN A 68 -7.11 2.11 5.57
N GLU A 69 -8.36 2.49 5.31
CA GLU A 69 -9.43 1.54 5.03
C GLU A 69 -9.17 0.79 3.72
N GLY A 70 -8.71 1.48 2.66
CA GLY A 70 -8.31 0.87 1.40
C GLY A 70 -7.25 -0.22 1.60
N VAL A 71 -6.21 0.07 2.39
CA VAL A 71 -5.16 -0.90 2.73
C VAL A 71 -5.74 -2.08 3.51
N ARG A 72 -6.60 -1.82 4.50
CA ARG A 72 -7.23 -2.85 5.33
C ARG A 72 -8.07 -3.81 4.49
N VAL A 73 -8.95 -3.29 3.63
CA VAL A 73 -9.86 -4.13 2.83
C VAL A 73 -9.12 -4.88 1.73
N ALA A 74 -8.12 -4.26 1.08
CA ALA A 74 -7.29 -4.94 0.09
C ALA A 74 -6.50 -6.10 0.73
N THR A 75 -5.92 -5.84 1.91
CA THR A 75 -5.24 -6.88 2.72
C THR A 75 -6.18 -8.04 3.04
N ALA A 76 -7.38 -7.73 3.53
CA ALA A 76 -8.37 -8.74 3.89
C ALA A 76 -8.78 -9.57 2.66
N LEU A 77 -8.97 -8.94 1.50
CA LEU A 77 -9.34 -9.63 0.27
C LEU A 77 -8.26 -10.62 -0.20
N ILE A 78 -6.99 -10.20 -0.23
CA ILE A 78 -5.87 -11.08 -0.59
C ILE A 78 -5.78 -12.23 0.41
N SER A 79 -5.89 -11.94 1.71
CA SER A 79 -5.84 -12.97 2.77
C SER A 79 -6.97 -13.99 2.65
N GLN A 80 -8.19 -13.55 2.35
CA GLN A 80 -9.33 -14.44 2.10
C GLN A 80 -9.11 -15.31 0.85
N SER A 81 -8.48 -14.75 -0.19
CA SER A 81 -8.17 -15.49 -1.42
C SER A 81 -7.10 -16.55 -1.20
N LEU A 82 -6.09 -16.25 -0.37
CA LEU A 82 -5.08 -17.22 0.08
C LEU A 82 -5.71 -18.36 0.89
N GLU A 83 -6.60 -18.06 1.84
CA GLU A 83 -7.30 -19.08 2.63
C GLU A 83 -8.25 -19.94 1.78
N ALA A 84 -8.97 -19.33 0.82
CA ALA A 84 -9.78 -20.07 -0.13
C ALA A 84 -8.95 -21.04 -0.98
N LYS A 85 -7.78 -20.59 -1.46
CA LYS A 85 -6.85 -21.44 -2.19
C LYS A 85 -6.32 -22.59 -1.33
N LYS A 86 -6.01 -22.30 -0.06
CA LYS A 86 -5.55 -23.31 0.90
C LYS A 86 -6.60 -24.41 1.12
N GLU A 87 -7.88 -24.06 1.22
CA GLU A 87 -8.94 -25.07 1.35
C GLU A 87 -9.08 -25.91 0.07
N GLN A 88 -8.92 -25.32 -1.12
CA GLN A 88 -8.87 -26.08 -2.37
C GLN A 88 -7.71 -27.07 -2.40
N LEU A 89 -6.51 -26.65 -1.97
CA LEU A 89 -5.32 -27.51 -1.93
C LEU A 89 -5.35 -28.55 -0.81
N ARG A 90 -6.23 -28.40 0.21
CA ARG A 90 -6.39 -29.40 1.28
C ARG A 90 -6.80 -30.77 0.75
N VAL A 91 -7.47 -30.81 -0.40
CA VAL A 91 -7.96 -32.03 -1.05
C VAL A 91 -6.87 -32.72 -1.89
N GLN A 92 -5.73 -32.07 -2.12
CA GLN A 92 -4.63 -32.63 -2.92
C GLN A 92 -3.68 -33.52 -2.09
N PRO A 93 -3.19 -34.64 -2.64
CA PRO A 93 -2.38 -35.63 -1.91
C PRO A 93 -0.92 -35.23 -1.68
N ASN A 94 -0.38 -34.24 -2.39
CA ASN A 94 1.04 -33.87 -2.34
C ASN A 94 1.39 -32.86 -1.22
N GLY A 95 0.41 -32.13 -0.65
CA GLY A 95 0.54 -31.31 0.57
C GLY A 95 1.49 -30.10 0.52
N VAL A 96 2.43 -30.03 -0.44
CA VAL A 96 3.48 -29.00 -0.52
C VAL A 96 2.89 -27.59 -0.68
N GLY A 97 2.01 -27.38 -1.65
CA GLY A 97 1.41 -26.05 -1.89
C GLY A 97 0.58 -25.57 -0.69
N LYS A 98 -0.10 -26.48 0.00
CA LYS A 98 -0.84 -26.16 1.23
C LYS A 98 0.12 -25.76 2.36
N ALA A 99 1.18 -26.53 2.59
CA ALA A 99 2.16 -26.22 3.64
C ALA A 99 2.86 -24.88 3.39
N PHE A 100 3.11 -24.54 2.12
CA PHE A 100 3.65 -23.24 1.74
C PHE A 100 2.65 -22.10 1.97
N LEU A 101 1.38 -22.26 1.57
CA LEU A 101 0.30 -21.29 1.89
C LEU A 101 0.13 -21.09 3.40
N ASP A 102 0.29 -22.15 4.19
CA ASP A 102 0.28 -22.09 5.65
C ASP A 102 1.42 -21.22 6.21
N GLY A 103 2.47 -20.91 5.44
CA GLY A 103 3.52 -19.97 5.81
C GLY A 103 3.21 -18.52 5.47
N ILE A 104 2.43 -18.23 4.43
CA ILE A 104 2.27 -16.86 3.91
C ILE A 104 1.45 -16.01 4.87
N ARG A 105 1.99 -14.84 5.28
CA ARG A 105 1.30 -13.92 6.18
C ARG A 105 1.44 -12.47 5.74
N PRO A 106 0.45 -11.61 6.06
CA PRO A 106 0.63 -10.17 5.99
C PRO A 106 1.74 -9.75 6.95
N SER A 107 2.69 -8.94 6.47
CA SER A 107 3.90 -8.56 7.20
C SER A 107 3.96 -7.07 7.54
N GLY A 108 2.92 -6.29 7.20
CA GLY A 108 2.86 -4.86 7.49
C GLY A 108 3.62 -4.02 6.46
N SER A 109 3.90 -2.78 6.85
CA SER A 109 4.64 -1.79 6.06
C SER A 109 6.14 -1.87 6.37
N ILE A 110 6.80 -2.93 5.87
CA ILE A 110 8.23 -3.17 6.13
C ILE A 110 9.08 -2.19 5.30
N SER A 111 10.05 -1.53 5.93
CA SER A 111 11.02 -0.70 5.21
C SER A 111 11.93 -1.57 4.33
N LEU A 112 11.97 -1.26 3.03
CA LEU A 112 12.77 -1.94 2.03
C LEU A 112 13.88 -1.01 1.56
N LYS A 113 15.12 -1.50 1.63
CA LYS A 113 16.27 -0.84 1.02
C LYS A 113 16.41 -1.29 -0.42
N LEU A 114 16.30 -0.35 -1.35
CA LEU A 114 16.47 -0.56 -2.78
C LEU A 114 17.95 -0.53 -3.17
N ILE A 115 18.30 -1.04 -4.36
CA ILE A 115 19.66 -1.10 -4.88
C ILE A 115 20.32 0.27 -5.05
N ASN A 116 19.53 1.32 -5.30
CA ASN A 116 20.00 2.70 -5.39
C ASN A 116 20.24 3.34 -4.00
N GLY A 117 20.01 2.59 -2.92
CA GLY A 117 20.16 3.07 -1.55
C GLY A 117 18.91 3.72 -0.97
N CYS A 118 17.86 3.94 -1.77
CA CYS A 118 16.60 4.47 -1.27
C CYS A 118 15.96 3.51 -0.26
N TYR A 119 15.28 4.06 0.73
CA TYR A 119 14.43 3.32 1.66
C TYR A 119 12.98 3.63 1.29
N LYS A 120 12.22 2.62 0.88
CA LYS A 120 10.79 2.75 0.58
C LYS A 120 9.96 1.87 1.50
N VAL A 121 8.71 2.26 1.74
CA VAL A 121 7.80 1.58 2.67
C VAL A 121 6.47 1.33 1.97
N PRO A 122 6.13 0.06 1.64
CA PRO A 122 4.86 -0.26 1.00
C PRO A 122 3.73 -0.14 2.01
N ASP A 123 2.50 -0.01 1.53
CA ASP A 123 1.35 0.12 2.43
C ASP A 123 1.05 -1.17 3.18
N GLN A 124 1.20 -2.29 2.47
CA GLN A 124 1.15 -3.63 3.03
C GLN A 124 2.10 -4.54 2.26
N SER A 125 2.55 -5.59 2.93
CA SER A 125 3.36 -6.62 2.31
C SER A 125 2.96 -8.02 2.76
N PHE A 126 3.34 -9.02 1.98
CA PHE A 126 3.18 -10.44 2.28
C PHE A 126 4.51 -11.16 2.11
N ALA A 127 4.83 -12.03 3.06
CA ALA A 127 6.03 -12.85 3.03
C ALA A 127 5.71 -14.29 3.45
N ASP A 128 6.51 -15.23 2.95
CA ASP A 128 6.59 -16.59 3.49
C ASP A 128 7.13 -16.52 4.93
N GLY A 129 6.38 -17.03 5.90
CA GLY A 129 6.74 -17.03 7.32
C GLY A 129 8.00 -17.82 7.67
N ASN A 130 8.51 -18.65 6.76
CA ASN A 130 9.83 -19.29 6.90
C ASN A 130 11.00 -18.41 6.43
N SER A 131 10.70 -17.24 5.85
CA SER A 131 11.66 -16.31 5.28
C SER A 131 11.98 -15.18 6.27
N THR A 132 13.26 -15.02 6.61
CA THR A 132 13.79 -13.75 7.14
C THR A 132 13.99 -12.72 6.04
N VAL A 133 13.79 -13.13 4.78
CA VAL A 133 14.03 -12.35 3.56
C VAL A 133 12.78 -11.53 3.25
N GLN A 134 13.05 -10.32 2.79
CA GLN A 134 12.13 -9.27 2.32
C GLN A 134 10.81 -9.79 1.70
N PRO A 135 9.70 -9.03 1.85
CA PRO A 135 8.42 -9.39 1.25
C PRO A 135 8.52 -9.54 -0.28
N SER A 136 7.75 -10.47 -0.82
CA SER A 136 7.73 -10.76 -2.25
C SER A 136 6.46 -10.29 -2.96
N VAL A 137 5.38 -10.07 -2.22
CA VAL A 137 4.17 -9.40 -2.73
C VAL A 137 3.89 -8.18 -1.88
N ILE A 138 3.63 -7.04 -2.52
CA ILE A 138 3.29 -5.80 -1.83
C ILE A 138 1.99 -5.21 -2.38
N VAL A 139 1.36 -4.38 -1.57
CA VAL A 139 0.17 -3.61 -1.93
C VAL A 139 0.50 -2.12 -1.80
N LEU A 140 0.13 -1.35 -2.81
CA LEU A 140 0.18 0.10 -2.82
C LEU A 140 -1.24 0.62 -2.99
N VAL A 141 -1.71 1.43 -2.03
CA VAL A 141 -2.97 2.14 -2.13
C VAL A 141 -2.64 3.60 -2.38
N ALA A 142 -3.07 4.12 -3.52
CA ALA A 142 -2.74 5.48 -3.88
C ALA A 142 -3.41 6.49 -2.94
N SER A 143 -2.66 7.51 -2.54
CA SER A 143 -3.21 8.65 -1.81
C SER A 143 -4.20 9.44 -2.69
N SER A 144 -4.88 10.44 -2.10
CA SER A 144 -5.74 11.34 -2.88
C SER A 144 -4.97 12.18 -3.90
N THR A 145 -3.68 12.45 -3.65
CA THR A 145 -2.83 13.32 -4.47
C THR A 145 -2.00 12.56 -5.51
N GLN A 146 -1.79 11.25 -5.33
CA GLN A 146 -1.06 10.43 -6.32
C GLN A 146 -1.92 10.16 -7.56
N THR A 147 -1.37 10.37 -8.74
CA THR A 147 -1.97 9.93 -10.01
C THR A 147 -1.84 8.41 -10.16
N TRP A 148 -2.44 7.85 -11.20
CA TRP A 148 -2.27 6.42 -11.49
C TRP A 148 -0.83 6.11 -11.92
N ASP A 149 -0.26 6.98 -12.76
CA ASP A 149 1.10 6.82 -13.27
C ASP A 149 2.12 6.89 -12.13
N ASP A 150 1.96 7.81 -11.16
CA ASP A 150 2.83 7.88 -9.98
C ASP A 150 2.86 6.57 -9.18
N VAL A 151 1.73 5.85 -9.13
CA VAL A 151 1.61 4.59 -8.39
C VAL A 151 2.24 3.45 -9.17
N GLN A 152 2.19 3.50 -10.51
CA GLN A 152 2.89 2.54 -11.37
C GLN A 152 4.41 2.75 -11.30
N ASP A 153 4.87 4.00 -11.33
CA ASP A 153 6.28 4.35 -11.15
C ASP A 153 6.76 3.89 -9.77
N GLU A 154 5.96 4.10 -8.71
CA GLU A 154 6.28 3.61 -7.37
C GLU A 154 6.37 2.07 -7.33
N ALA A 155 5.48 1.37 -8.02
CA ALA A 155 5.53 -0.10 -8.12
C ALA A 155 6.77 -0.58 -8.87
N GLU A 156 7.15 0.10 -9.95
CA GLU A 156 8.35 -0.20 -10.72
C GLU A 156 9.62 -0.03 -9.88
N ASP A 157 9.69 1.04 -9.09
CA ASP A 157 10.79 1.25 -8.13
C ASP A 157 10.95 0.07 -7.17
N TYR A 158 9.85 -0.54 -6.68
CA TYR A 158 9.97 -1.72 -5.81
C TYR A 158 10.48 -2.93 -6.57
N ILE A 159 9.96 -3.22 -7.76
CA ILE A 159 10.33 -4.41 -8.52
C ILE A 159 11.79 -4.31 -8.99
N ILE A 160 12.15 -3.20 -9.64
CA ILE A 160 13.52 -2.96 -10.15
C ILE A 160 14.47 -2.73 -8.98
N GLY A 161 14.06 -1.88 -8.03
CA GLY A 161 14.87 -1.50 -6.88
C GLY A 161 15.18 -2.67 -5.94
N THR A 162 14.37 -3.72 -5.93
CA THR A 162 14.66 -4.96 -5.17
C THR A 162 15.21 -6.08 -6.05
N THR A 163 15.58 -5.82 -7.30
CA THR A 163 16.08 -6.82 -8.26
C THR A 163 15.11 -8.01 -8.43
N GLY A 164 13.81 -7.73 -8.35
CA GLY A 164 12.75 -8.72 -8.43
C GLY A 164 12.54 -9.56 -7.18
N LEU A 165 13.10 -9.20 -6.02
CA LEU A 165 12.70 -9.85 -4.75
C LEU A 165 11.22 -9.57 -4.47
N VAL A 166 10.76 -8.35 -4.73
CA VAL A 166 9.33 -8.06 -4.93
C VAL A 166 8.94 -8.59 -6.31
N ARG A 167 8.12 -9.63 -6.32
CA ARG A 167 7.65 -10.38 -7.50
C ARG A 167 6.29 -9.91 -7.99
N ALA A 168 5.47 -9.32 -7.13
CA ALA A 168 4.19 -8.76 -7.53
C ALA A 168 3.85 -7.51 -6.71
N VAL A 169 3.35 -6.49 -7.41
CA VAL A 169 2.82 -5.28 -6.79
C VAL A 169 1.35 -5.14 -7.17
N ILE A 170 0.48 -5.16 -6.16
CA ILE A 170 -0.94 -4.88 -6.33
C ILE A 170 -1.17 -3.40 -6.06
N THR A 171 -1.66 -2.67 -7.05
CA THR A 171 -1.94 -1.24 -6.94
C THR A 171 -3.44 -1.01 -6.85
N VAL A 172 -3.86 -0.08 -6.00
CA VAL A 172 -5.27 0.29 -5.81
C VAL A 172 -5.37 1.81 -5.80
N LYS A 173 -6.09 2.39 -6.76
CA LYS A 173 -6.41 3.82 -6.80
C LYS A 173 -7.89 4.03 -6.60
N LEU A 174 -8.24 4.63 -5.46
CA LEU A 174 -9.61 5.00 -5.14
C LEU A 174 -9.90 6.40 -5.70
N ALA A 175 -11.13 6.61 -6.20
CA ALA A 175 -11.64 7.94 -6.49
C ALA A 175 -11.95 8.65 -5.17
N VAL A 176 -11.09 9.57 -4.77
CA VAL A 176 -11.19 10.35 -3.53
C VAL A 176 -11.46 11.81 -3.92
N VAL A 177 -12.30 12.49 -3.14
CA VAL A 177 -12.48 13.94 -3.30
C VAL A 177 -11.16 14.62 -2.95
N GLU A 178 -10.59 15.37 -3.88
CA GLU A 178 -9.29 16.03 -3.71
C GLU A 178 -9.28 16.91 -2.45
N GLY A 179 -8.17 16.85 -1.69
CA GLY A 179 -8.04 17.58 -0.42
C GLY A 179 -8.99 17.11 0.69
N CYS A 180 -9.73 16.02 0.50
CA CYS A 180 -10.62 15.44 1.49
C CYS A 180 -10.27 13.98 1.74
N ASN A 181 -10.28 13.55 3.01
CA ASN A 181 -10.22 12.12 3.35
C ASN A 181 -11.58 11.44 3.15
N LYS A 182 -12.19 11.61 1.97
CA LYS A 182 -13.54 11.11 1.64
C LYS A 182 -13.57 10.53 0.23
N LEU A 183 -14.20 9.36 0.10
CA LEU A 183 -14.48 8.80 -1.22
C LEU A 183 -15.40 9.72 -2.02
N GLN A 184 -15.13 9.82 -3.31
CA GLN A 184 -16.06 10.44 -4.24
C GLN A 184 -17.30 9.55 -4.34
N ALA A 185 -18.48 10.12 -4.12
CA ALA A 185 -19.73 9.38 -4.27
C ALA A 185 -19.86 8.87 -5.71
N ARG A 186 -20.14 7.57 -5.87
CA ARG A 186 -20.15 6.87 -7.17
C ARG A 186 -18.80 6.92 -7.90
N GLY A 187 -17.73 7.25 -7.18
CA GLY A 187 -16.37 7.14 -7.67
C GLY A 187 -16.02 5.68 -7.95
N GLY A 188 -15.04 5.49 -8.82
CA GLY A 188 -14.51 4.17 -9.11
C GLY A 188 -13.29 3.81 -8.27
N MET A 189 -12.82 2.60 -8.46
CA MET A 189 -11.53 2.10 -8.03
C MET A 189 -10.81 1.53 -9.24
N ARG A 190 -9.57 1.94 -9.49
CA ARG A 190 -8.69 1.30 -10.47
C ARG A 190 -7.76 0.34 -9.74
N ILE A 191 -7.59 -0.86 -10.27
CA ILE A 191 -6.76 -1.91 -9.67
C ILE A 191 -5.77 -2.41 -10.70
N GLY A 192 -4.51 -2.57 -10.29
CA GLY A 192 -3.44 -3.05 -11.13
C GLY A 192 -2.68 -4.21 -10.50
N LEU A 193 -2.11 -5.06 -11.35
CA LEU A 193 -1.10 -6.04 -10.98
C LEU A 193 0.14 -5.81 -11.84
N ILE A 194 1.25 -5.47 -11.20
CA ILE A 194 2.51 -5.19 -11.87
C ILE A 194 3.51 -6.27 -11.46
N ARG A 195 4.18 -6.86 -12.45
CA ARG A 195 5.14 -7.95 -12.27
C ARG A 195 6.47 -7.66 -12.97
N PRO A 196 7.57 -8.28 -12.52
CA PRO A 196 8.82 -8.27 -13.26
C PRO A 196 8.67 -9.03 -14.58
N MET A 197 9.27 -8.49 -15.62
CA MET A 197 9.35 -9.10 -16.94
C MET A 197 10.79 -9.00 -17.44
N PHE A 198 11.27 -10.05 -18.11
CA PHE A 198 12.49 -9.99 -18.91
C PHE A 198 12.09 -9.82 -20.38
N SER A 199 12.37 -8.66 -20.94
CA SER A 199 12.06 -8.34 -22.34
C SER A 199 13.29 -7.77 -23.03
N ASN A 200 13.62 -8.30 -24.21
CA ASN A 200 14.75 -7.85 -25.02
C ASN A 200 16.11 -7.81 -24.27
N GLY A 201 16.32 -8.70 -23.30
CA GLY A 201 17.53 -8.76 -22.49
C GLY A 201 17.59 -7.76 -21.33
N PHE A 202 16.51 -7.01 -21.10
CA PHE A 202 16.38 -6.07 -19.99
C PHE A 202 15.38 -6.58 -18.95
N PHE A 203 15.69 -6.34 -17.68
CA PHE A 203 14.74 -6.51 -16.58
C PHE A 203 13.88 -5.26 -16.48
N THR A 204 12.57 -5.43 -16.63
CA THR A 204 11.58 -4.36 -16.63
C THR A 204 10.32 -4.83 -15.91
N THR A 205 9.24 -4.08 -15.99
CA THR A 205 7.95 -4.40 -15.40
C THR A 205 6.87 -4.53 -16.47
N SER A 206 5.78 -5.20 -16.11
CA SER A 206 4.60 -5.33 -16.96
C SER A 206 3.35 -5.18 -16.10
N LEU A 207 2.42 -4.37 -16.59
CA LEU A 207 1.06 -4.27 -16.06
C LEU A 207 0.23 -5.42 -16.65
N GLU A 208 0.11 -6.51 -15.90
CA GLU A 208 -0.59 -7.73 -16.37
C GLU A 208 -2.10 -7.71 -16.12
N PHE A 209 -2.56 -6.83 -15.22
CA PHE A 209 -3.95 -6.60 -14.94
C PHE A 209 -4.17 -5.11 -14.69
N ASP A 210 -5.21 -4.53 -15.26
CA ASP A 210 -5.58 -3.14 -15.10
C ASP A 210 -7.08 -2.96 -15.32
N GLU A 211 -7.82 -2.81 -14.23
CA GLU A 211 -9.28 -2.73 -14.28
C GLU A 211 -9.82 -1.52 -13.56
N LEU A 212 -10.77 -0.84 -14.21
CA LEU A 212 -11.52 0.27 -13.62
C LEU A 212 -12.90 -0.22 -13.17
N ILE A 213 -13.05 -0.36 -11.86
CA ILE A 213 -14.29 -0.77 -11.22
C ILE A 213 -15.11 0.46 -10.88
N GLN A 214 -16.29 0.59 -11.45
CA GLN A 214 -17.18 1.69 -11.15
C GLN A 214 -17.99 1.44 -9.86
N GLY A 215 -18.41 2.53 -9.20
CA GLY A 215 -19.19 2.49 -7.95
C GLY A 215 -20.58 1.87 -8.11
N SER A 216 -21.26 1.67 -6.98
CA SER A 216 -22.42 0.76 -6.83
C SER A 216 -23.69 1.06 -7.67
N ASP A 217 -23.79 2.20 -8.34
CA ASP A 217 -24.97 2.60 -9.14
C ASP A 217 -24.77 2.53 -10.67
N SER A 218 -23.56 2.32 -11.16
CA SER A 218 -23.34 2.06 -12.57
C SER A 218 -23.69 0.61 -12.85
N LEU A 219 -24.89 0.39 -13.43
CA LEU A 219 -25.15 -0.83 -14.17
C LEU A 219 -23.95 -1.08 -15.10
N PRO A 220 -23.46 -2.33 -15.20
CA PRO A 220 -22.44 -2.64 -16.19
C PRO A 220 -22.97 -2.20 -17.55
N ARG A 221 -22.35 -1.18 -18.13
CA ARG A 221 -22.63 -0.82 -19.51
C ARG A 221 -21.95 -1.89 -20.34
N ASP A 222 -22.75 -2.81 -20.85
CA ASP A 222 -22.40 -3.64 -22.00
C ASP A 222 -22.13 -2.69 -23.19
N HIS A 223 -20.94 -2.11 -23.21
CA HIS A 223 -20.42 -1.45 -24.38
C HIS A 223 -19.90 -2.56 -25.30
N ASN A 224 -20.84 -3.01 -26.14
CA ASN A 224 -20.80 -4.09 -27.13
C ASN A 224 -21.54 -5.32 -26.64
N GLY A 225 -22.57 -5.73 -27.39
CA GLY A 225 -23.43 -6.88 -27.13
C GLY A 225 -22.75 -8.23 -27.28
N ASP A 226 -21.53 -8.37 -26.75
CA ASP A 226 -20.93 -9.65 -26.43
C ASP A 226 -21.20 -9.89 -24.94
N GLY A 227 -22.09 -10.82 -24.64
CA GLY A 227 -22.42 -11.28 -23.29
C GLY A 227 -21.27 -12.02 -22.60
N ASN A 228 -20.05 -11.46 -22.63
CA ASN A 228 -18.96 -11.89 -21.80
C ASN A 228 -19.15 -11.27 -20.43
N THR A 229 -19.83 -12.04 -19.58
CA THR A 229 -19.94 -11.88 -18.14
C THR A 229 -18.68 -11.27 -17.52
N ILE A 230 -18.81 -10.08 -16.92
CA ILE A 230 -17.82 -9.45 -16.03
C ILE A 230 -17.35 -10.41 -14.91
N ASP A 231 -18.12 -11.47 -14.62
CA ASP A 231 -17.74 -12.54 -13.70
C ASP A 231 -16.55 -13.42 -14.16
N ALA A 232 -16.15 -13.38 -15.45
CA ALA A 232 -15.04 -14.20 -15.95
C ALA A 232 -13.66 -13.55 -15.74
N GLN A 233 -13.61 -12.25 -15.43
CA GLN A 233 -12.34 -11.56 -15.29
C GLN A 233 -11.85 -11.64 -13.85
N ALA A 234 -10.59 -12.04 -13.68
CA ALA A 234 -9.94 -12.18 -12.38
C ALA A 234 -8.51 -11.67 -12.45
N MET A 235 -8.06 -11.07 -11.35
CA MET A 235 -6.64 -10.89 -11.10
C MET A 235 -6.06 -12.25 -10.70
N THR A 236 -5.00 -12.69 -11.36
CA THR A 236 -4.35 -13.97 -11.08
C THR A 236 -2.98 -13.74 -10.46
N LEU A 237 -2.80 -14.20 -9.21
CA LEU A 237 -1.52 -14.33 -8.53
C LEU A 237 -0.99 -15.74 -8.69
N ASP A 238 0.29 -15.91 -9.03
CA ASP A 238 0.92 -17.22 -8.98
C ASP A 238 1.33 -17.49 -7.53
N LEU A 239 1.18 -18.73 -7.06
CA LEU A 239 1.62 -19.08 -5.71
C LEU A 239 3.14 -18.81 -5.54
N ALA A 240 3.90 -18.92 -6.62
CA ALA A 240 5.33 -18.61 -6.67
C ALA A 240 5.66 -17.13 -6.43
N ASP A 241 4.71 -16.19 -6.65
CA ASP A 241 4.93 -14.77 -6.35
C ASP A 241 5.21 -14.55 -4.85
N PHE A 242 4.70 -15.43 -3.99
CA PHE A 242 4.89 -15.38 -2.54
C PHE A 242 6.18 -16.07 -2.06
N ALA A 243 6.90 -16.73 -2.96
CA ALA A 243 8.08 -17.53 -2.61
C ALA A 243 9.34 -16.67 -2.58
N ASN A 244 10.18 -16.90 -1.56
CA ASN A 244 11.53 -16.38 -1.54
C ASN A 244 12.38 -16.97 -2.69
N PRO A 245 13.56 -16.38 -3.01
CA PRO A 245 14.39 -16.85 -4.11
C PRO A 245 14.78 -18.34 -4.02
N ASP A 246 15.00 -18.85 -2.81
CA ASP A 246 15.45 -20.23 -2.58
C ASP A 246 14.35 -21.25 -2.90
N ASN A 247 13.09 -20.90 -2.65
CA ASN A 247 11.93 -21.78 -2.85
C ASN A 247 11.20 -21.51 -4.18
N HIS A 248 11.47 -20.40 -4.86
CA HIS A 248 10.69 -19.94 -6.01
C HIS A 248 10.58 -21.00 -7.12
N ALA A 249 11.69 -21.61 -7.54
CA ALA A 249 11.67 -22.63 -8.59
C ALA A 249 10.82 -23.86 -8.22
N HIS A 250 10.86 -24.25 -6.95
CA HIS A 250 10.07 -25.38 -6.44
C HIS A 250 8.58 -25.07 -6.39
N ILE A 251 8.19 -23.89 -5.91
CA ILE A 251 6.79 -23.45 -5.84
C ILE A 251 6.24 -23.17 -7.24
N SER A 252 7.04 -22.58 -8.13
CA SER A 252 6.68 -22.34 -9.53
C SER A 252 6.36 -23.64 -10.27
N ALA A 253 7.07 -24.73 -9.97
CA ALA A 253 6.80 -26.05 -10.55
C ALA A 253 5.42 -26.63 -10.15
N LEU A 254 4.79 -26.12 -9.08
CA LEU A 254 3.42 -26.49 -8.71
C LEU A 254 2.39 -25.90 -9.68
N ASN A 255 2.71 -24.80 -10.37
CA ASN A 255 1.83 -24.08 -11.29
C ASN A 255 0.46 -23.75 -10.67
N GLU A 256 0.46 -23.44 -9.37
CA GLU A 256 -0.73 -23.13 -8.61
C GLU A 256 -1.03 -21.63 -8.65
N LYS A 257 -2.30 -21.31 -8.88
CA LYS A 257 -2.79 -19.94 -9.05
C LYS A 257 -3.80 -19.55 -7.98
N ILE A 258 -3.78 -18.29 -7.57
CA ILE A 258 -4.73 -17.63 -6.68
C ILE A 258 -5.50 -16.64 -7.54
N GLU A 259 -6.79 -16.88 -7.74
CA GLU A 259 -7.65 -16.04 -8.55
C GLU A 259 -8.50 -15.14 -7.65
N ILE A 260 -8.49 -13.84 -7.94
CA ILE A 260 -9.31 -12.84 -7.27
C ILE A 260 -10.28 -12.25 -8.32
N PRO A 261 -11.54 -12.72 -8.36
CA PRO A 261 -12.53 -12.25 -9.32
C PRO A 261 -12.80 -10.74 -9.18
N VAL A 262 -13.06 -10.06 -10.30
CA VAL A 262 -13.44 -8.62 -10.31
C VAL A 262 -14.64 -8.33 -9.40
N SER A 263 -15.59 -9.27 -9.30
CA SER A 263 -16.74 -9.17 -8.40
C SER A 263 -16.37 -9.05 -6.91
N LYS A 264 -15.22 -9.58 -6.48
CA LYS A 264 -14.72 -9.39 -5.12
C LYS A 264 -14.22 -7.96 -4.87
N PHE A 265 -13.59 -7.37 -5.87
CA PHE A 265 -13.17 -5.97 -5.80
C PHE A 265 -14.36 -5.00 -5.87
N GLN A 266 -15.45 -5.35 -6.57
CA GLN A 266 -16.72 -4.62 -6.47
C GLN A 266 -17.30 -4.68 -5.04
N GLY A 267 -17.21 -5.85 -4.39
CA GLY A 267 -17.59 -6.00 -2.97
C GLY A 267 -16.75 -5.09 -2.06
N LEU A 268 -15.44 -5.03 -2.30
CA LEU A 268 -14.51 -4.14 -1.61
C LEU A 268 -14.93 -2.66 -1.78
N MET A 269 -15.26 -2.22 -3.00
CA MET A 269 -15.72 -0.85 -3.24
C MET A 269 -16.98 -0.51 -2.42
N ARG A 270 -17.96 -1.43 -2.37
CA ARG A 270 -19.18 -1.25 -1.56
C ARG A 270 -18.88 -1.16 -0.06
N GLU A 271 -17.95 -1.97 0.44
CA GLU A 271 -17.51 -1.91 1.84
C GLU A 271 -16.85 -0.55 2.14
N LEU A 272 -15.96 -0.09 1.26
CA LEU A 272 -15.32 1.21 1.43
C LEU A 272 -16.32 2.37 1.38
N GLU A 273 -17.29 2.35 0.45
CA GLU A 273 -18.38 3.33 0.40
C GLU A 273 -19.16 3.33 1.73
N ALA A 274 -19.52 2.15 2.25
CA ALA A 274 -20.24 2.04 3.52
C ALA A 274 -19.45 2.63 4.71
N ILE A 275 -18.14 2.44 4.76
CA ILE A 275 -17.28 2.90 5.88
C ILE A 275 -16.90 4.38 5.74
N CYS A 276 -16.62 4.83 4.52
CA CYS A 276 -16.03 6.14 4.26
C CYS A 276 -17.05 7.21 3.87
N CYS A 277 -18.22 6.84 3.33
CA CYS A 277 -19.30 7.79 3.01
C CYS A 277 -20.24 8.02 4.20
N GLN A 278 -20.32 7.10 5.17
CA GLN A 278 -21.06 7.35 6.41
C GLN A 278 -20.32 8.39 7.25
N GLN A 279 -20.96 9.55 7.50
CA GLN A 279 -20.59 10.44 8.59
C GLN A 279 -20.78 9.68 9.91
N ARG A 280 -19.77 8.97 10.38
CA ARG A 280 -19.60 8.86 11.82
C ARG A 280 -18.96 10.16 12.26
N GLU A 281 -19.73 11.00 12.95
CA GLU A 281 -19.12 11.94 13.89
C GLU A 281 -18.21 11.10 14.77
N PHE A 282 -16.90 11.32 14.65
CA PHE A 282 -15.95 10.72 15.56
C PHE A 282 -16.15 11.45 16.89
N GLU A 283 -17.09 10.98 17.71
CA GLU A 283 -17.16 11.38 19.10
C GLU A 283 -15.85 10.90 19.72
N PHE A 284 -14.93 11.85 19.96
CA PHE A 284 -13.81 11.58 20.82
C PHE A 284 -14.39 11.08 22.15
N PRO A 285 -13.92 9.94 22.67
CA PRO A 285 -14.36 9.48 23.98
C PRO A 285 -14.16 10.64 24.97
N PRO A 286 -15.12 10.86 25.89
CA PRO A 286 -14.98 11.91 26.88
C PRO A 286 -13.62 11.75 27.57
N LEU A 287 -12.89 12.85 27.62
CA LEU A 287 -11.62 12.90 28.30
C LEU A 287 -11.80 12.37 29.74
N PRO A 288 -10.86 11.56 30.27
CA PRO A 288 -10.93 11.10 31.66
C PRO A 288 -11.10 12.29 32.61
N ASP A 289 -11.83 12.09 33.71
CA ASP A 289 -12.02 13.12 34.74
C ASP A 289 -10.67 13.76 35.13
N GLY A 290 -10.56 15.06 34.91
CA GLY A 290 -9.34 15.85 35.20
C GLY A 290 -8.51 16.25 33.97
N VAL A 291 -8.81 15.75 32.76
CA VAL A 291 -8.10 16.20 31.54
C VAL A 291 -8.85 17.37 30.91
N ILE A 292 -8.30 18.58 31.07
CA ILE A 292 -8.86 19.82 30.51
C ILE A 292 -8.58 19.87 29.00
N PRO A 293 -9.61 20.05 28.15
CA PRO A 293 -9.42 20.27 26.72
C PRO A 293 -8.51 21.47 26.47
N MET A 294 -7.49 21.29 25.63
CA MET A 294 -6.44 22.30 25.40
C MET A 294 -6.98 23.67 24.93
N LYS A 295 -8.19 23.70 24.32
CA LYS A 295 -8.89 24.94 23.94
C LYS A 295 -9.28 25.82 25.13
N GLN A 296 -9.49 25.25 26.31
CA GLN A 296 -9.83 26.01 27.52
C GLN A 296 -8.59 26.54 28.28
N ARG A 297 -7.38 26.07 27.94
CA ARG A 297 -6.13 26.59 28.52
C ARG A 297 -5.66 27.91 27.90
N GLN A 298 -6.27 28.37 26.80
CA GLN A 298 -5.91 29.64 26.15
C GLN A 298 -6.75 30.83 26.64
N ALA A 299 -7.72 30.60 27.51
CA ALA A 299 -8.57 31.63 28.12
C ALA A 299 -8.36 31.79 29.64
N ALA A 300 -7.30 31.16 30.19
CA ALA A 300 -6.90 31.25 31.59
C ALA A 300 -5.49 31.82 31.70
#